data_AF-A0A3R7HBX9-F1
#
_entry.id   AF-A0A3R7HBX9-F1
#
_cell.length_a   1.000
_cell.length_b   1.000
_cell.length_c   1.000
_cell.angle_alpha   90.00
_cell.angle_beta   90.00
_cell.angle_gamma   90.00
#
_symmetry.space_group_name_H-M   'P 1'
#
loop_
_entity.id
_entity.type
_entity.pdbx_description
1 polymer ?
#
loop_
_entity_poly.entity_id
_entity_poly.type
_entity_poly.pdbx_seq_one_letter_code
_entity_poly.pdbx_strand_id
1 'polypeptide(L)' 'ANSPVDVGHITLKEYTEEYFGFEHSTITRYFFVIIGCIILFRVAALFALRYINHQKR' A
#
# COMPACT_ATOMS: atom_id res chain seq x y z
N ALA A 1 1.87 44.47 24.04
CA ALA A 1 1.88 43.11 24.62
C ALA A 1 2.00 42.13 23.45
N ASN A 2 3.09 41.34 23.44
CA ASN A 2 3.39 40.33 22.44
C ASN A 2 2.31 39.24 22.46
N SER A 3 1.52 39.12 21.40
CA SER A 3 0.72 37.92 21.17
C SER A 3 1.70 36.80 20.81
N PRO A 4 1.71 35.65 21.50
CA PRO A 4 2.55 34.53 21.06
C PRO A 4 1.94 33.98 19.77
N VAL A 5 2.44 34.46 18.64
CA VAL A 5 2.38 33.71 17.40
C VAL A 5 3.35 32.55 17.58
N ASP A 6 2.88 31.34 17.30
CA ASP A 6 3.65 30.10 17.20
C ASP A 6 3.41 29.02 18.27
N VAL A 7 2.15 28.62 18.42
CA VAL A 7 1.78 27.25 18.83
C VAL A 7 1.04 26.52 17.71
N GLY A 8 1.28 26.93 16.47
CA GLY A 8 0.62 26.41 15.26
C GLY A 8 1.58 26.02 14.15
N HIS A 9 2.90 26.17 14.34
CA HIS A 9 3.93 25.82 13.36
C HIS A 9 4.81 24.66 13.80
N ILE A 10 4.38 23.82 14.75
CA ILE A 10 4.79 22.41 14.66
C ILE A 10 3.93 21.80 13.57
N THR A 11 4.49 21.78 12.38
CA THR A 11 3.84 21.26 11.18
C THR A 11 3.38 19.84 11.49
N LEU A 12 2.07 19.64 11.74
CA LEU A 12 1.49 18.28 11.78
C LEU A 12 1.87 17.51 10.52
N LYS A 13 2.08 18.24 9.41
CA LYS A 13 2.67 17.74 8.18
C LYS A 13 4.05 17.09 8.37
N GLU A 14 4.94 17.66 9.15
CA GLU A 14 6.30 17.15 9.38
C GLU A 14 6.30 15.91 10.30
N TYR A 15 5.45 15.90 11.35
CA TYR A 15 5.19 14.69 12.15
C TYR A 15 4.55 13.57 11.34
N THR A 16 3.62 13.90 10.45
CA THR A 16 2.95 12.90 9.60
C THR A 16 3.89 12.44 8.49
N GLU A 17 4.76 13.29 7.96
CA GLU A 17 5.70 12.93 6.88
C GLU A 17 6.87 12.09 7.41
N GLU A 18 7.33 12.30 8.64
CA GLU A 18 8.33 11.45 9.29
C GLU A 18 7.74 10.09 9.71
N TYR A 19 6.53 10.06 10.30
CA TYR A 19 5.89 8.80 10.74
C TYR A 19 5.15 8.06 9.63
N PHE A 20 4.39 8.73 8.76
CA PHE A 20 3.69 8.08 7.63
C PHE A 20 4.58 7.94 6.38
N GLY A 21 5.68 8.68 6.27
CA GLY A 21 6.60 8.59 5.13
C GLY A 21 7.72 7.56 5.30
N PHE A 22 8.10 7.19 6.53
CA PHE A 22 9.18 6.21 6.77
C PHE A 22 8.68 4.85 7.29
N GLU A 23 7.57 4.78 8.03
CA GLU A 23 6.95 3.50 8.47
C GLU A 23 5.99 2.89 7.44
N HIS A 24 5.75 3.56 6.30
CA HIS A 24 5.09 2.96 5.14
C HIS A 24 6.05 2.12 4.28
N SER A 25 7.22 1.74 4.80
CA SER A 25 8.14 0.83 4.10
C SER A 25 7.96 -0.61 4.57
N THR A 26 7.69 -0.82 5.88
CA THR A 26 7.57 -2.15 6.47
C THR A 26 6.16 -2.73 6.29
N ILE A 27 5.12 -2.00 6.73
CA ILE A 27 3.72 -2.46 6.65
C ILE A 27 3.28 -2.60 5.19
N THR A 28 3.69 -1.65 4.38
CA THR A 28 3.37 -1.57 2.95
C THR A 28 4.01 -2.69 2.17
N ARG A 29 5.20 -3.13 2.55
CA ARG A 29 5.83 -4.31 1.96
C ARG A 29 4.98 -5.55 2.18
N TYR A 30 4.51 -5.81 3.40
CA TYR A 30 3.61 -6.95 3.66
C TYR A 30 2.27 -6.81 2.93
N PHE A 31 1.72 -5.59 2.88
CA PHE A 31 0.48 -5.30 2.15
C PHE A 31 0.61 -5.58 0.64
N PHE A 32 1.68 -5.12 0.01
CA PHE A 32 1.98 -5.40 -1.39
C PHE A 32 2.29 -6.88 -1.65
N VAL A 33 2.93 -7.58 -0.71
CA VAL A 33 3.15 -9.03 -0.83
C VAL A 33 1.82 -9.77 -0.84
N ILE A 34 0.89 -9.45 0.07
CA ILE A 34 -0.44 -10.08 0.11
C ILE A 34 -1.22 -9.76 -1.16
N ILE A 35 -1.25 -8.50 -1.59
CA ILE A 35 -1.90 -8.08 -2.84
C ILE A 35 -1.28 -8.81 -4.04
N GLY A 36 0.04 -8.90 -4.10
CA GLY A 36 0.78 -9.64 -5.13
C GLY A 36 0.39 -11.11 -5.18
N CYS A 37 0.29 -11.78 -4.02
CA CYS A 37 -0.19 -13.16 -3.92
C CYS A 37 -1.62 -13.31 -4.43
N ILE A 38 -2.54 -12.41 -4.05
CA ILE A 38 -3.94 -12.45 -4.51
C ILE A 38 -4.00 -12.34 -6.03
N ILE A 39 -3.29 -11.37 -6.61
CA ILE A 39 -3.26 -11.16 -8.07
C ILE A 39 -2.65 -12.38 -8.76
N LEU A 40 -1.54 -12.91 -8.26
CA LEU A 40 -0.88 -14.08 -8.82
C LEU A 40 -1.82 -15.30 -8.85
N PHE A 41 -2.48 -15.61 -7.73
CA PHE A 41 -3.44 -16.72 -7.68
C PHE A 41 -4.64 -16.49 -8.60
N ARG A 42 -5.13 -15.26 -8.72
CA ARG A 42 -6.23 -14.92 -9.63
C ARG A 42 -5.84 -15.15 -11.08
N VAL A 43 -4.66 -14.67 -11.50
CA VAL A 43 -4.15 -14.88 -12.85
C VAL A 43 -3.89 -16.35 -13.12
N ALA A 44 -3.28 -17.08 -12.18
CA ALA A 44 -3.04 -18.51 -12.30
C ALA A 44 -4.35 -19.32 -12.44
N ALA A 45 -5.37 -18.98 -11.65
CA ALA A 45 -6.69 -19.62 -11.75
C ALA A 45 -7.37 -19.34 -13.10
N LEU A 46 -7.36 -18.08 -13.55
CA LEU A 46 -7.88 -17.72 -14.87
C LEU A 46 -7.11 -18.43 -15.99
N PHE A 47 -5.80 -18.54 -15.86
CA PHE A 47 -4.96 -19.24 -16.82
C PHE A 47 -5.25 -20.74 -16.85
N ALA A 48 -5.38 -21.38 -15.69
CA ALA A 48 -5.75 -22.78 -15.58
C ALA A 48 -7.13 -23.05 -16.21
N LEU A 49 -8.12 -22.22 -15.88
CA LEU A 49 -9.46 -22.31 -16.48
C LEU A 49 -9.41 -22.09 -17.99
N ARG A 50 -8.64 -21.11 -18.47
CA ARG A 50 -8.48 -20.85 -19.91
C ARG A 50 -7.77 -22.00 -20.62
N TYR A 51 -6.77 -22.60 -19.99
CA TYR A 51 -6.06 -23.76 -20.53
C TYR A 51 -6.98 -24.98 -20.62
N ILE A 52 -7.72 -25.29 -19.56
CA ILE A 52 -8.73 -26.36 -19.56
C ILE A 52 -9.82 -26.08 -20.59
N ASN A 53 -10.28 -24.84 -20.69
CA ASN A 53 -11.27 -24.43 -21.69
C ASN A 53 -10.73 -24.52 -23.12
N HIS A 54 -9.42 -24.37 -23.33
CA HIS A 54 -8.80 -24.56 -24.64
C HIS A 54 -8.68 -26.04 -25.01
N GLN A 55 -8.34 -26.92 -24.06
CA GLN A 55 -8.20 -28.36 -24.30
C GLN A 55 -9.54 -29.04 -24.61
N LYS A 56 -10.66 -28.46 -24.18
CA LYS A 56 -12.00 -29.00 -24.44
C LYS A 56 -12.64 -28.53 -25.76
N ARG A 57 -11.98 -27.63 -26.51
CA ARG A 57 -12.46 -27.14 -27.80
C ARG A 57 -11.59 -27.65 -28.94
#